data_AF-A0A976LJA2-F1
#
_entry.id   AF-A0A976LJA2-F1
#
_cell.length_a   1.000
_cell.length_b   1.000
_cell.length_c   1.000
_cell.angle_alpha   90.00
_cell.angle_beta   90.00
_cell.angle_gamma   90.00
#
_symmetry.space_group_name_H-M   'P 1'
#
loop_
_entity.id
_entity.type
_entity.pdbx_description
1 polymer ?
#
loop_
_entity_poly.entity_id
_entity_poly.type
_entity_poly.pdbx_seq_one_letter_code
_entity_poly.pdbx_strand_id
1 'polypeptide(L)' 'HHDHLVCLQCGRVEEFYDADIEKRQTKVAEQRGFRIHDHSLHIYADCTKVNCPHKGREEG' A
#
# COMPACT_ATOMS: atom_id res chain seq x y z
N HIS A 1 11.17 6.09 1.71
CA HIS A 1 10.08 5.48 0.95
C HIS A 1 8.97 5.12 1.91
N HIS A 2 7.74 5.48 1.55
CA HIS A 2 6.53 4.94 2.16
C HIS A 2 5.69 4.38 1.03
N ASP A 3 4.95 3.34 1.34
CA ASP A 3 4.05 2.66 0.42
C ASP A 3 2.61 3.08 0.73
N HIS A 4 1.71 2.86 -0.22
CA HIS A 4 0.32 3.30 -0.13
C HIS A 4 -0.63 2.13 -0.03
N LEU A 5 -1.56 2.18 0.93
CA LEU A 5 -2.74 1.33 1.00
C LEU A 5 -3.95 2.16 0.56
N VAL A 6 -4.61 1.76 -0.53
CA VAL A 6 -5.75 2.46 -1.12
C VAL A 6 -7.01 1.63 -0.92
N CYS A 7 -7.99 2.20 -0.22
CA CYS A 7 -9.29 1.57 -0.05
C CYS A 7 -10.18 1.85 -1.25
N LEU A 8 -10.64 0.80 -1.95
CA LEU A 8 -11.54 0.94 -3.10
C LEU A 8 -12.99 1.26 -2.70
N GLN A 9 -13.41 0.84 -1.51
CA GLN A 9 -14.74 1.12 -0.98
C GLN A 9 -14.94 2.55 -0.45
N CYS A 10 -13.91 3.13 0.19
CA CYS A 10 -14.04 4.41 0.87
C CYS A 10 -13.10 5.51 0.33
N GLY A 11 -12.26 5.19 -0.65
CA GLY A 11 -11.30 6.12 -1.24
C GLY A 11 -10.15 6.53 -0.31
N ARG A 12 -10.11 6.04 0.94
CA ARG A 12 -9.04 6.38 1.88
C ARG A 12 -7.69 5.84 1.39
N VAL A 13 -6.68 6.70 1.41
CA VAL A 13 -5.28 6.33 1.21
C VAL A 13 -4.56 6.41 2.55
N GLU A 14 -3.78 5.38 2.87
CA GLU A 14 -2.91 5.33 4.03
C GLU A 14 -1.47 5.10 3.59
N GLU A 15 -0.56 5.91 4.10
CA GLU A 15 0.88 5.66 3.97
C GLU A 15 1.32 4.64 5.03
N PHE A 16 2.16 3.70 4.64
CA PHE A 16 2.77 2.75 5.57
C PHE A 16 4.23 2.47 5.20
N TYR A 17 4.96 1.90 6.16
CA TYR A 17 6.32 1.43 5.97
C TYR A 17 6.46 0.05 6.62
N ASP A 18 7.06 -0.90 5.90
CA ASP A 18 7.33 -2.24 6.39
C ASP A 18 8.76 -2.65 6.05
N ALA A 19 9.59 -2.81 7.09
CA ALA A 19 11.01 -3.11 6.91
C ALA A 19 11.28 -4.46 6.26
N ASP A 20 10.35 -5.42 6.32
CA ASP A 20 10.53 -6.75 5.74
C ASP A 20 10.16 -6.77 4.26
N ILE A 21 9.15 -5.98 3.85
CA ILE A 21 8.86 -5.72 2.43
C ILE A 21 10.07 -5.05 1.74
N GLU A 22 10.64 -4.02 2.35
CA GLU A 22 11.82 -3.29 1.84
C GLU A 22 13.04 -4.22 1.64
N LYS A 23 13.34 -5.05 2.65
CA LYS A 23 14.40 -6.07 2.56
C LYS A 23 14.11 -7.06 1.44
N ARG A 24 12.86 -7.48 1.26
CA ARG A 24 12.49 -8.44 0.22
C ARG A 24 12.64 -7.86 -1.18
N GLN A 25 12.23 -6.62 -1.41
CA GLN A 25 12.39 -5.93 -2.68
C GLN A 25 13.88 -5.81 -3.06
N THR A 26 14.71 -5.35 -2.12
CA THR A 26 16.17 -5.27 -2.29
C THR A 26 16.77 -6.62 -2.65
N LYS A 27 16.44 -7.66 -1.89
CA LYS A 27 16.95 -9.02 -2.13
C LYS A 27 16.57 -9.55 -3.51
N VAL A 28 15.33 -9.32 -3.96
CA VAL A 28 14.88 -9.75 -5.29
C VAL A 28 15.62 -9.00 -6.40
N ALA A 29 15.86 -7.71 -6.24
CA ALA A 29 16.64 -6.91 -7.19
C ALA A 29 18.08 -7.42 -7.29
N GLU A 30 18.77 -7.60 -6.14
CA GLU A 30 20.13 -8.13 -6.07
C GLU A 30 20.25 -9.51 -6.73
N GLN A 31 19.34 -10.42 -6.40
CA GLN A 31 19.32 -11.78 -6.98
C GLN A 31 19.17 -11.79 -8.50
N ARG A 32 18.59 -10.74 -9.07
CA ARG A 32 18.38 -10.58 -10.51
C ARG A 32 19.41 -9.65 -11.16
N GLY A 33 20.41 -9.20 -10.41
CA GLY A 33 21.49 -8.34 -10.91
C GLY A 33 21.08 -6.87 -11.11
N PHE A 34 20.06 -6.39 -10.40
CA PHE A 34 19.59 -5.01 -10.46
C PHE A 34 19.95 -4.23 -9.19
N ARG A 35 20.17 -2.93 -9.35
CA ARG A 35 20.25 -1.96 -8.24
C ARG A 35 18.99 -1.10 -8.23
N ILE A 36 18.31 -1.02 -7.10
CA ILE A 36 17.13 -0.17 -6.93
C ILE A 36 17.57 1.29 -6.82
N HIS A 37 16.97 2.16 -7.64
CA HIS A 37 17.13 3.60 -7.57
C HIS A 37 15.96 4.26 -6.84
N ASP A 38 14.76 3.74 -7.06
CA ASP A 38 13.49 4.19 -6.49
C ASP A 38 12.48 3.03 -6.60
N HIS A 39 11.46 3.01 -5.75
CA HIS A 39 10.32 2.13 -5.83
C HIS A 39 9.05 2.78 -5.28
N SER A 40 7.92 2.28 -5.76
CA SER A 40 6.59 2.66 -5.29
C SER A 40 5.72 1.41 -5.22
N LEU A 41 5.16 1.12 -4.04
CA LEU A 41 4.17 0.07 -3.85
C LEU A 41 2.81 0.68 -3.52
N HIS A 42 1.79 0.17 -4.20
CA HIS A 42 0.39 0.46 -3.94
C HIS A 42 -0.36 -0.84 -3.70
N ILE A 43 -1.09 -0.92 -2.60
CA ILE A 43 -1.96 -2.05 -2.25
C ILE A 43 -3.40 -1.56 -2.32
N TYR A 44 -4.18 -2.11 -3.24
CA TYR A 44 -5.61 -1.83 -3.34
C TYR A 44 -6.38 -2.85 -2.52
N ALA A 45 -7.18 -2.38 -1.56
CA ALA A 45 -7.88 -3.21 -0.61
C ALA A 45 -9.27 -2.65 -0.29
N ASP A 46 -10.06 -3.40 0.48
CA ASP A 46 -11.31 -2.92 1.05
C ASP A 46 -11.18 -2.77 2.56
N CYS A 47 -11.69 -1.67 3.12
CA CYS A 47 -11.66 -1.47 4.55
C CYS A 47 -12.57 -2.49 5.27
N THR A 48 -12.02 -3.21 6.24
CA THR A 48 -12.73 -4.22 7.03
C THR A 48 -13.34 -3.67 8.32
N LYS A 49 -13.11 -2.39 8.64
CA LYS A 49 -13.70 -1.72 9.80
C LYS A 49 -15.22 -1.67 9.64
N VAL A 50 -15.94 -2.26 10.60
CA VAL A 50 -17.42 -2.36 10.62
C VAL A 50 -18.11 -1.01 10.40
N ASN A 51 -17.56 0.06 11.00
CA ASN A 51 -18.06 1.43 10.85
C ASN A 51 -16.96 2.32 10.28
N CYS A 52 -16.52 2.05 9.05
CA CYS A 52 -15.49 2.86 8.42
C CYS A 52 -15.99 4.31 8.26
N PRO A 53 -15.37 5.31 8.93
CA PRO A 53 -15.88 6.69 8.92
C PRO A 53 -15.72 7.37 7.56
N HIS A 54 -14.95 6.76 6.66
CA HIS A 54 -14.70 7.26 5.30
C HIS A 54 -15.63 6.63 4.28
N LYS A 55 -16.37 5.56 4.62
CA LYS A 55 -17.44 5.08 3.75
C LYS A 55 -18.51 6.17 3.76
N GLY A 56 -18.55 6.98 2.71
CA GLY A 56 -19.66 7.90 2.51
C GLY A 56 -20.95 7.12 2.64
N ARG A 57 -21.90 7.61 3.44
CA ARG A 57 -23.29 7.17 3.27
C ARG A 57 -23.59 7.43 1.81
N GLU A 58 -23.97 6.41 1.06
CA GLU A 58 -24.47 6.59 -0.30
C GLU A 58 -25.63 7.61 -0.20
N GLU A 59 -25.36 8.87 -0.54
CA GLU A 59 -26.41 9.82 -0.88
C GLU A 59 -26.83 9.44 -2.31
N GLY A 60 -27.68 8.42 -2.38
CA GLY A 60 -28.51 8.09 -3.54
C GLY A 60 -29.93 8.60 -3.31
#